data_AF-A0A562K2A3-F1
#
_entry.id   AF-A0A562K2A3-F1
#
_cell.length_a   1.000
_cell.length_b   1.000
_cell.length_c   1.000
_cell.angle_alpha   90.00
_cell.angle_beta   90.00
_cell.angle_gamma   90.00
#
_symmetry.space_group_name_H-M   'P 1'
#
loop_
_entity.id
_entity.type
_entity.pdbx_description
1 polymer ?
#
loop_
_entity_poly.entity_id
_entity_poly.type
_entity_poly.pdbx_seq_one_letter_code
_entity_poly.pdbx_strand_id
1 'polypeptide(L)'
;MLPRATTTPMMAKDSMLEWLKSQIVRRKPYFRDLLDHMLRVESAITGIRDILISVFEASHLLEQQRQGAITRQLAAWAAILAVPTAIAGIYGMNFENMPELKTQWGYFVILGVIAAVCIGLYIRFKRSHWL
;
A
#
# COMPACT_ATOMS: atom_id res chain seq x y z
N MET A 1 94.91 2.59 -21.12
CA MET A 1 94.11 3.61 -20.41
C MET A 1 92.65 3.33 -20.71
N LEU A 2 91.89 2.86 -19.72
CA LEU A 2 90.49 2.43 -19.83
C LEU A 2 89.53 3.62 -19.70
N PRO A 3 88.54 3.79 -20.58
CA PRO A 3 87.29 4.47 -20.23
C PRO A 3 86.21 3.41 -19.95
N ARG A 4 85.72 3.44 -18.71
CA ARG A 4 84.60 2.63 -18.19
C ARG A 4 83.32 2.90 -18.97
N ALA A 5 82.74 1.84 -19.55
CA ALA A 5 81.35 1.79 -19.95
C ALA A 5 80.48 1.55 -18.69
N THR A 6 79.93 2.61 -18.09
CA THR A 6 79.06 2.52 -16.90
C THR A 6 77.66 3.12 -17.10
N THR A 7 77.27 3.49 -18.33
CA THR A 7 75.96 4.12 -18.61
C THR A 7 74.82 3.15 -18.95
N THR A 8 75.11 1.86 -19.18
CA THR A 8 74.13 0.86 -19.64
C THR A 8 73.07 0.39 -18.62
N PRO A 9 73.28 0.33 -17.29
CA PRO A 9 72.28 -0.26 -16.39
C PRO A 9 71.13 0.67 -16.01
N MET A 10 71.27 2.00 -16.11
CA MET A 10 70.20 2.95 -15.78
C MET A 10 69.16 3.08 -16.90
N MET A 11 69.61 3.17 -18.16
CA MET A 11 68.72 3.24 -19.34
C MET A 11 67.83 1.99 -19.50
N ALA A 12 68.34 0.81 -19.12
CA ALA A 12 67.58 -0.44 -19.14
C ALA A 12 66.51 -0.51 -18.04
N LYS A 13 66.75 0.11 -16.89
CA LYS A 13 65.80 0.15 -15.78
C LYS A 13 64.68 1.15 -16.05
N ASP A 14 65.02 2.33 -16.59
CA ASP A 14 64.02 3.36 -16.93
C ASP A 14 63.09 2.89 -18.06
N SER A 15 63.61 2.21 -19.07
CA SER A 15 62.79 1.61 -20.13
C SER A 15 61.89 0.47 -19.63
N MET A 16 62.34 -0.35 -18.67
CA MET A 16 61.52 -1.36 -18.00
C MET A 16 60.40 -0.74 -17.17
N LEU A 17 60.70 0.34 -16.44
CA LEU A 17 59.71 1.07 -15.64
C LEU A 17 58.66 1.74 -16.53
N GLU A 18 59.05 2.34 -17.65
CA GLU A 18 58.12 2.90 -18.63
C GLU A 18 57.26 1.82 -19.31
N TRP A 19 57.84 0.65 -19.62
CA TRP A 19 57.07 -0.48 -20.14
C TRP A 19 56.03 -0.96 -19.13
N LEU A 20 56.41 -1.16 -17.86
CA LEU A 20 55.51 -1.54 -16.76
C LEU A 20 54.41 -0.51 -16.52
N LYS A 21 54.75 0.79 -16.46
CA LYS A 21 53.76 1.86 -16.34
C LYS A 21 52.76 1.83 -17.50
N SER A 22 53.23 1.60 -18.73
CA SER A 22 52.33 1.50 -19.89
C SER A 22 51.37 0.30 -19.79
N GLN A 23 51.84 -0.84 -19.27
CA GLN A 23 50.99 -2.02 -19.04
C GLN A 23 49.91 -1.74 -17.97
N ILE A 24 50.26 -1.02 -16.91
CA ILE A 24 49.33 -0.63 -15.84
C ILE A 24 48.30 0.38 -16.37
N VAL A 25 48.72 1.40 -17.11
CA VAL A 25 47.83 2.40 -17.72
C VAL A 25 46.87 1.75 -18.71
N ARG A 26 47.30 0.73 -19.45
CA ARG A 26 46.47 0.04 -20.44
C ARG A 26 45.37 -0.85 -19.83
N ARG A 27 45.52 -1.30 -18.57
CA ARG A 27 44.51 -2.11 -17.85
C ARG A 27 43.50 -1.29 -17.05
N LYS A 28 43.80 -0.03 -16.71
CA LYS A 28 42.85 0.88 -16.04
C LYS A 28 41.48 1.03 -16.74
N PRO A 29 41.40 1.10 -18.09
CA PRO A 29 40.12 1.20 -18.78
C PRO A 29 39.22 -0.02 -18.55
N TYR A 30 39.79 -1.22 -18.46
CA TYR A 30 39.04 -2.46 -18.23
C TYR A 30 38.39 -2.49 -16.85
N PHE A 31 39.12 -2.11 -15.80
CA PHE A 31 38.55 -2.00 -14.45
C PHE A 31 37.49 -0.90 -14.36
N ARG A 32 37.68 0.22 -15.08
CA ARG A 32 36.68 1.29 -15.14
C ARG A 32 35.41 0.84 -15.84
N ASP A 33 35.54 0.11 -16.94
CA ASP A 33 34.39 -0.42 -17.70
C ASP A 33 33.57 -1.43 -16.86
N LEU A 34 34.25 -2.29 -16.09
CA LEU A 34 33.57 -3.18 -15.14
C LEU A 34 32.85 -2.42 -14.02
N LEU A 35 33.48 -1.37 -13.47
CA LEU A 35 32.86 -0.48 -12.48
C LEU A 35 31.62 0.22 -13.07
N ASP A 36 31.73 0.76 -14.27
CA ASP A 36 30.62 1.42 -14.96
C ASP A 36 29.47 0.44 -15.25
N HIS A 37 29.79 -0.81 -15.59
CA HIS A 37 28.80 -1.86 -15.80
C HIS A 37 28.08 -2.23 -14.50
N MET A 38 28.81 -2.40 -13.39
CA MET A 38 28.20 -2.66 -12.07
C MET A 38 27.30 -1.50 -11.64
N LEU A 39 27.74 -0.25 -11.80
CA LEU A 39 26.94 0.93 -11.46
C LEU A 39 25.67 1.04 -12.30
N ARG A 40 25.75 0.68 -13.59
CA ARG A 40 24.58 0.66 -14.47
C ARG A 40 23.58 -0.42 -14.07
N VAL A 41 24.05 -1.61 -13.70
CA VAL A 41 23.20 -2.71 -13.21
C VAL A 41 22.56 -2.36 -11.87
N GLU A 42 23.32 -1.79 -10.93
CA GLU A 42 22.79 -1.27 -9.66
C GLU A 42 21.67 -0.26 -9.86
N SER A 43 21.87 0.70 -10.77
CA SER A 43 20.84 1.69 -11.11
C SER A 43 19.59 1.06 -11.72
N ALA A 44 19.75 0.05 -12.59
CA ALA A 44 18.62 -0.67 -13.18
C ALA A 44 17.85 -1.48 -12.13
N ILE A 45 18.55 -2.18 -11.23
CA ILE A 45 17.94 -2.93 -10.12
C ILE A 45 17.17 -2.00 -9.19
N THR A 46 17.76 -0.85 -8.85
CA THR A 46 17.12 0.16 -8.01
C THR A 46 15.85 0.68 -8.68
N GLY A 47 15.90 1.02 -9.97
CA GLY A 47 14.73 1.46 -10.72
C GLY A 47 13.61 0.42 -10.78
N ILE A 48 13.95 -0.85 -11.00
CA ILE A 48 12.96 -1.95 -10.98
C ILE A 48 12.33 -2.10 -9.59
N ARG A 49 13.14 -1.98 -8.53
CA ARG A 49 12.66 -2.07 -7.14
C ARG A 49 11.69 -0.93 -6.82
N ASP A 50 11.98 0.29 -7.24
CA ASP A 50 11.12 1.44 -6.98
C ASP A 50 9.77 1.29 -7.69
N ILE A 51 9.76 0.80 -8.93
CA ILE A 51 8.53 0.50 -9.67
C ILE A 51 7.75 -0.61 -8.97
N LEU A 52 8.40 -1.68 -8.52
CA LEU A 52 7.75 -2.77 -7.80
C LEU A 52 7.11 -2.30 -6.49
N ILE A 53 7.79 -1.45 -5.73
CA ILE A 53 7.26 -0.84 -4.51
C ILE A 53 6.02 -0.01 -4.84
N SER A 54 6.08 0.84 -5.86
CA SER A 54 4.95 1.66 -6.29
C SER A 54 3.74 0.83 -6.71
N VAL A 55 3.94 -0.25 -7.47
CA VAL A 55 2.86 -1.16 -7.89
C VAL A 55 2.29 -1.92 -6.70
N PHE A 56 3.14 -2.38 -5.78
CA PHE A 56 2.69 -3.07 -4.58
C PHE A 56 1.87 -2.14 -3.69
N GLU A 57 2.31 -0.90 -3.50
CA GLU A 57 1.58 0.13 -2.76
C GLU A 57 0.23 0.44 -3.43
N ALA A 58 0.19 0.60 -4.75
CA ALA A 58 -1.06 0.79 -5.49
C ALA A 58 -2.01 -0.42 -5.36
N SER A 59 -1.47 -1.64 -5.43
CA SER A 59 -2.26 -2.87 -5.26
C SER A 59 -2.82 -2.98 -3.85
N HIS A 60 -2.02 -2.63 -2.85
CA HIS A 60 -2.44 -2.59 -1.45
C HIS A 60 -3.50 -1.51 -1.21
N LEU A 61 -3.39 -0.34 -1.84
CA LEU A 61 -4.42 0.71 -1.79
C LEU A 61 -5.74 0.25 -2.42
N LEU A 62 -5.69 -0.47 -3.54
CA LEU A 62 -6.87 -1.05 -4.18
C LEU A 62 -7.52 -2.14 -3.30
N GLU A 63 -6.72 -2.98 -2.66
CA GLU A 63 -7.21 -3.99 -1.71
C GLU A 63 -7.84 -3.33 -0.47
N GLN A 64 -7.23 -2.27 0.06
CA GLN A 64 -7.80 -1.47 1.16
C GLN A 64 -9.11 -0.78 0.77
N GLN A 65 -9.25 -0.32 -0.48
CA GLN A 65 -10.54 0.20 -0.97
C GLN A 65 -11.63 -0.87 -0.97
N ARG A 66 -11.30 -2.13 -1.35
CA ARG A 66 -12.22 -3.26 -1.29
C ARG A 66 -12.58 -3.68 0.13
N GLN A 67 -11.61 -3.74 1.04
CA GLN A 67 -11.84 -4.05 2.46
C GLN A 67 -12.69 -2.99 3.15
N GLY A 68 -12.52 -1.72 2.74
CA GLY A 68 -13.44 -0.64 3.05
C GLY A 68 -14.87 -1.02 2.69
N ALA A 69 -15.16 -1.36 1.44
CA ALA A 69 -16.53 -1.65 1.01
C ALA A 69 -17.22 -2.80 1.79
N ILE A 70 -16.51 -3.89 2.11
CA ILE A 70 -17.09 -5.04 2.82
C ILE A 70 -17.43 -4.71 4.28
N THR A 71 -16.50 -4.09 5.02
CA THR A 71 -16.74 -3.72 6.42
C THR A 71 -17.91 -2.74 6.55
N ARG A 72 -17.96 -1.81 5.59
CA ARG A 72 -19.00 -0.84 5.38
C ARG A 72 -20.36 -1.46 5.10
N GLN A 73 -20.41 -2.47 4.25
CA GLN A 73 -21.62 -3.25 3.96
C GLN A 73 -22.07 -4.06 5.18
N LEU A 74 -21.17 -4.70 5.91
CA LEU A 74 -21.53 -5.45 7.12
C LEU A 74 -22.08 -4.53 8.23
N ALA A 75 -21.46 -3.36 8.43
CA ALA A 75 -21.98 -2.34 9.34
C ALA A 75 -23.37 -1.84 8.92
N ALA A 76 -23.62 -1.78 7.60
CA ALA A 76 -24.94 -1.43 7.06
C ALA A 76 -26.02 -2.43 7.45
N TRP A 77 -25.77 -3.71 7.21
CA TRP A 77 -26.67 -4.79 7.58
C TRP A 77 -26.91 -4.85 9.09
N ALA A 78 -25.85 -4.68 9.90
CA ALA A 78 -25.97 -4.63 11.35
C ALA A 78 -26.86 -3.48 11.83
N ALA A 79 -26.72 -2.28 11.25
CA ALA A 79 -27.57 -1.13 11.59
C ALA A 79 -29.04 -1.35 11.22
N ILE A 80 -29.32 -1.96 10.06
CA ILE A 80 -30.68 -2.31 9.62
C ILE A 80 -31.32 -3.32 10.58
N LEU A 81 -30.57 -4.29 11.09
CA LEU A 81 -31.06 -5.29 12.06
C LEU A 81 -31.16 -4.76 13.49
N ALA A 82 -30.25 -3.87 13.90
CA ALA A 82 -30.21 -3.32 15.26
C ALA A 82 -31.47 -2.54 15.61
N VAL A 83 -32.08 -1.87 14.63
CA VAL A 83 -33.24 -1.01 14.84
C VAL A 83 -34.54 -1.77 15.17
N PRO A 84 -35.01 -2.74 14.36
CA PRO A 84 -36.14 -3.56 14.74
C PRO A 84 -35.83 -4.39 16.00
N THR A 85 -34.57 -4.78 16.22
CA THR A 85 -34.15 -5.48 17.45
C THR A 85 -34.27 -4.58 18.69
N ALA A 86 -33.89 -3.30 18.60
CA ALA A 86 -34.05 -2.33 19.68
C ALA A 86 -35.53 -2.04 19.96
N ILE A 87 -36.36 -1.91 18.91
CA ILE A 87 -37.80 -1.76 19.07
C ILE A 87 -38.40 -3.02 19.72
N ALA A 88 -38.06 -4.22 19.23
CA ALA A 88 -38.49 -5.48 19.83
C ALA A 88 -37.98 -5.65 21.27
N GLY A 89 -36.80 -5.12 21.61
CA GLY A 89 -36.29 -5.09 22.98
C GLY A 89 -37.09 -4.16 23.89
N ILE A 90 -37.42 -2.95 23.43
CA ILE A 90 -38.26 -1.98 24.16
C ILE A 90 -39.68 -2.52 24.34
N TYR A 91 -40.25 -3.15 23.32
CA TYR A 91 -41.60 -3.73 23.37
C TYR A 91 -41.64 -5.13 24.03
N GLY A 92 -40.53 -5.86 24.02
CA GLY A 92 -40.36 -7.17 24.65
C GLY A 92 -40.04 -7.07 26.15
N MET A 93 -39.49 -5.94 26.60
CA MET A 93 -39.59 -5.49 27.98
C MET A 93 -41.04 -5.15 28.27
N ASN A 94 -41.82 -6.18 28.55
CA ASN A 94 -43.23 -6.23 28.88
C ASN A 94 -43.69 -5.02 29.73
N PHE A 95 -44.02 -3.90 29.08
CA PHE A 95 -44.73 -2.81 29.73
C PHE A 95 -46.16 -3.29 29.93
N GLU A 96 -46.37 -4.02 31.02
CA GLU A 96 -47.65 -4.41 31.59
C GLU A 96 -48.56 -3.20 31.94
N ASN A 97 -48.10 -1.98 31.64
CA ASN A 97 -48.82 -0.73 31.86
C ASN A 97 -48.54 0.30 30.73
N MET A 98 -49.17 0.12 29.56
CA MET A 98 -49.31 1.19 28.55
C MET A 98 -50.80 1.48 28.28
N PRO A 99 -51.37 2.60 28.79
CA PRO A 99 -52.77 2.96 28.59
C PRO A 99 -53.15 3.26 27.12
N GLU A 100 -52.18 3.39 26.21
CA GLU A 100 -52.40 3.67 24.79
C GLU A 100 -52.93 2.45 24.00
N LEU A 101 -52.81 1.22 24.53
CA LEU A 101 -53.39 0.01 23.93
C LEU A 101 -54.93 -0.07 24.05
N LYS A 102 -55.57 0.82 24.83
CA LYS A 102 -57.04 0.85 24.96
C LYS A 102 -57.76 1.48 23.78
N THR A 103 -57.04 2.14 22.86
CA THR A 103 -57.64 2.75 21.67
C THR A 103 -57.31 1.94 20.42
N GLN A 104 -58.31 1.70 19.57
CA GLN A 104 -58.23 0.86 18.36
C GLN A 104 -57.16 1.30 17.35
N TRP A 105 -56.64 2.53 17.50
CA TRP A 105 -55.67 3.14 16.60
C TRP A 105 -54.21 3.05 17.08
N GLY A 106 -53.95 2.72 18.35
CA GLY A 106 -52.59 2.64 18.90
C GLY A 106 -51.71 1.61 18.18
N TYR A 107 -52.30 0.47 17.77
CA TYR A 107 -51.62 -0.55 16.98
C TYR A 107 -51.15 -0.04 15.61
N PHE A 108 -51.96 0.77 14.93
CA PHE A 108 -51.62 1.35 13.63
C PHE A 108 -50.53 2.44 13.74
N VAL A 109 -50.54 3.24 14.80
CA VAL A 109 -49.52 4.27 15.04
C VAL A 109 -48.15 3.63 15.25
N ILE A 110 -48.07 2.56 16.05
CA ILE A 110 -46.82 1.84 16.32
C ILE A 110 -46.29 1.17 15.05
N LEU A 111 -47.17 0.53 14.27
CA LEU A 111 -46.82 0.02 12.93
C LEU A 111 -46.31 1.13 12.00
N GLY A 112 -46.92 2.30 12.05
CA GLY A 112 -46.50 3.49 11.31
C GLY A 112 -45.10 3.98 11.73
N VAL A 113 -44.80 3.98 13.03
CA VAL A 113 -43.47 4.35 13.54
C VAL A 113 -42.42 3.33 13.12
N ILE A 114 -42.71 2.04 13.24
CA ILE A 114 -41.81 0.97 12.78
C ILE A 114 -41.54 1.10 11.27
N ALA A 115 -42.60 1.29 10.47
CA ALA A 115 -42.47 1.49 9.03
C ALA A 115 -41.68 2.77 8.70
N ALA A 116 -41.94 3.88 9.38
CA ALA A 116 -41.24 5.15 9.18
C ALA A 116 -39.76 5.06 9.52
N VAL A 117 -39.40 4.34 10.59
CA VAL A 117 -38.01 4.12 10.98
C VAL A 117 -37.31 3.18 9.99
N CYS A 118 -37.93 2.08 9.59
CA CYS A 118 -37.41 1.18 8.54
C CYS A 118 -37.18 1.92 7.21
N ILE A 119 -38.14 2.73 6.79
CA ILE A 119 -38.03 3.55 5.56
C ILE A 119 -36.97 4.64 5.73
N GLY A 120 -36.89 5.29 6.89
CA GLY A 120 -35.88 6.30 7.20
C GLY A 120 -34.45 5.74 7.10
N LEU A 121 -34.22 4.55 7.65
CA LEU A 121 -32.94 3.84 7.51
C LEU A 121 -32.67 3.40 6.08
N TYR A 122 -33.67 2.85 5.40
CA TYR A 122 -33.53 2.46 3.99
C TYR A 122 -33.13 3.64 3.10
N ILE A 123 -33.76 4.80 3.27
CA ILE A 123 -33.42 6.03 2.54
C ILE A 123 -32.02 6.54 2.94
N ARG A 124 -31.67 6.51 4.23
CA ARG A 124 -30.35 6.93 4.73
C ARG A 124 -29.23 6.06 4.14
N PHE A 125 -29.45 4.75 4.05
CA PHE A 125 -28.51 3.81 3.43
C PHE A 125 -28.40 3.98 1.92
N LYS A 126 -29.53 4.17 1.23
CA LYS A 126 -29.55 4.43 -0.21
C LYS A 126 -28.84 5.75 -0.56
N ARG A 127 -28.99 6.78 0.28
CA ARG A 127 -28.34 8.09 0.05
C ARG A 127 -26.84 8.06 0.28
N SER A 128 -26.33 7.14 1.10
CA SER A 128 -24.91 7.00 1.36
C SER A 128 -24.14 6.28 0.23
N HIS A 129 -24.79 5.83 -0.86
CA HIS A 129 -24.11 5.15 -1.98
C HIS A 129 -23.28 3.92 -1.55
N TRP A 130 -23.70 3.25 -0.46
CA TRP A 130 -23.02 2.05 0.08
C TRP A 130 -23.74 0.74 -0.25
N LEU A 131 -24.73 0.81 -1.13
CA LEU A 131 -25.30 -0.29 -1.90
C LEU A 131 -24.92 -0.09 -3.36
#